data_AF-A0A1S2MKT5-F1
#
_entry.id   AF-A0A1S2MKT5-F1
#
_cell.length_a   1.000
_cell.length_b   1.000
_cell.length_c   1.000
_cell.angle_alpha   90.00
_cell.angle_beta   90.00
_cell.angle_gamma   90.00
#
_symmetry.space_group_name_H-M   'P 1'
#
loop_
_entity.id
_entity.type
_entity.pdbx_description
1 polymer ?
#
loop_
_entity_poly.entity_id
_entity_poly.type
_entity_poly.pdbx_seq_one_letter_code
_entity_poly.pdbx_strand_id
1 'polypeptide(L)'
;MLTKNIKYPYIKLIFDVVGILAGVGILLMFIFNTYAHFESNGSSSFGINIIGSSMTLLSILILIVIVCAVFSFVLKLKKNIEKHRY
;
A
#
# COMPACT_ATOMS: atom_id res chain seq x y z
N MET A 1 -10.30 -5.74 -25.89
CA MET A 1 -11.20 -6.86 -25.51
C MET A 1 -10.39 -7.89 -24.72
N LEU A 2 -10.32 -7.79 -23.38
CA LEU A 2 -9.37 -8.61 -22.58
C LEU A 2 -9.87 -8.99 -21.17
N THR A 3 -11.19 -9.06 -20.99
CA THR A 3 -11.81 -9.39 -19.68
C THR A 3 -12.58 -10.72 -19.69
N LYS A 4 -12.58 -11.45 -20.81
CA LYS A 4 -13.56 -12.53 -21.05
C LYS A 4 -13.18 -13.92 -20.47
N ASN A 5 -12.09 -14.05 -19.73
CA ASN A 5 -11.68 -15.35 -19.17
C ASN A 5 -10.83 -15.23 -17.88
N ILE A 6 -11.30 -14.45 -16.91
CA ILE A 6 -10.71 -14.41 -15.57
C ILE A 6 -11.83 -14.80 -14.62
N LYS A 7 -11.66 -15.88 -13.85
CA LYS A 7 -12.69 -16.39 -12.92
C LYS A 7 -13.00 -15.41 -11.77
N TYR A 8 -12.12 -14.43 -11.53
CA TYR A 8 -12.26 -13.40 -10.48
C TYR A 8 -11.68 -12.03 -10.91
N PRO A 9 -12.24 -11.34 -11.93
CA PRO A 9 -11.71 -10.07 -12.40
C PRO A 9 -11.99 -8.93 -11.41
N TYR A 10 -13.16 -8.97 -10.76
CA TYR A 10 -13.58 -7.96 -9.78
C TYR A 10 -12.73 -7.97 -8.51
N ILE A 11 -12.43 -9.15 -7.96
CA ILE A 11 -11.64 -9.27 -6.72
C ILE A 11 -10.23 -8.70 -6.92
N LYS A 12 -9.63 -8.96 -8.09
CA LYS A 12 -8.33 -8.41 -8.43
C LYS A 12 -8.36 -6.88 -8.50
N LEU A 13 -9.40 -6.30 -9.11
CA LEU A 13 -9.55 -4.85 -9.23
C LEU A 13 -9.73 -4.18 -7.86
N ILE A 14 -10.55 -4.75 -6.99
CA ILE A 14 -10.79 -4.24 -5.63
C ILE A 14 -9.48 -4.26 -4.83
N PHE A 15 -8.74 -5.36 -4.87
CA PHE A 15 -7.46 -5.47 -4.17
C PHE A 15 -6.41 -4.47 -4.66
N ASP A 16 -6.37 -4.22 -5.97
CA ASP A 16 -5.47 -3.24 -6.56
C ASP A 16 -5.81 -1.82 -6.09
N VAL A 17 -7.09 -1.44 -6.12
CA VAL A 17 -7.58 -0.14 -5.65
C VAL A 17 -7.33 0.05 -4.15
N VAL A 18 -7.60 -0.96 -3.32
CA VAL A 18 -7.37 -0.92 -1.87
C VAL A 18 -5.87 -0.80 -1.56
N GLY A 19 -5.01 -1.53 -2.29
CA GLY A 19 -3.57 -1.43 -2.14
C GLY A 19 -3.03 -0.04 -2.49
N ILE A 20 -3.50 0.56 -3.58
CA ILE A 20 -3.14 1.93 -3.98
C ILE A 20 -3.61 2.93 -2.92
N LEU A 21 -4.86 2.81 -2.45
CA LEU A 21 -5.43 3.70 -1.43
C LEU A 21 -4.64 3.62 -0.11
N ALA A 22 -4.25 2.42 0.31
CA ALA A 22 -3.41 2.20 1.49
C ALA A 22 -2.00 2.80 1.30
N GLY A 23 -1.39 2.65 0.12
CA GLY A 23 -0.11 3.27 -0.21
C GLY A 23 -0.16 4.81 -0.16
N VAL A 24 -1.21 5.40 -0.72
CA VAL A 24 -1.47 6.85 -0.64
C VAL A 24 -1.65 7.30 0.82
N GLY A 25 -2.37 6.51 1.62
CA GLY A 25 -2.55 6.75 3.05
C GLY A 25 -1.25 6.78 3.84
N ILE A 26 -0.33 5.84 3.56
CA ILE A 26 1.02 5.82 4.17
C ILE A 26 1.79 7.09 3.78
N LEU A 27 1.75 7.49 2.51
CA LEU A 27 2.47 8.66 2.00
C LEU A 27 1.97 9.97 2.65
N LEU A 28 0.65 10.12 2.79
CA LEU A 28 0.02 11.22 3.52
C LEU A 28 0.39 11.21 5.00
N MET A 29 0.44 10.04 5.64
CA MET A 29 0.88 9.90 7.02
C MET A 29 2.31 10.40 7.22
N PHE A 30 3.21 10.09 6.29
CA PHE A 30 4.57 10.61 6.32
C PHE A 30 4.57 12.14 6.24
N ILE A 31 3.89 12.73 5.25
CA ILE A 31 3.86 14.18 5.04
C ILE A 31 3.30 14.91 6.26
N PHE A 32 2.14 14.48 6.77
CA PHE A 32 1.49 15.15 7.91
C PHE A 32 2.23 14.97 9.22
N ASN A 33 3.01 13.91 9.35
CA ASN A 33 3.76 13.61 10.57
C ASN A 33 5.24 14.00 10.46
N THR A 34 5.63 14.61 9.34
CA THR A 34 6.91 15.32 9.24
C THR A 34 6.83 16.63 10.00
N TYR A 35 7.83 16.91 10.83
CA TYR A 35 8.02 18.20 11.45
C TYR A 35 9.29 18.83 10.87
N ALA A 36 9.19 20.13 10.60
CA ALA A 36 10.32 20.94 10.20
C ALA A 36 10.44 22.05 11.25
N HIS A 37 11.48 21.99 12.06
CA HIS A 37 11.77 23.02 13.05
C HIS A 37 13.00 23.78 12.61
N PHE A 38 12.76 25.04 12.28
CA PHE A 38 13.78 25.98 11.84
C PHE A 38 14.08 26.89 13.02
N GLU A 39 15.25 26.71 13.63
CA GLU A 39 15.67 27.50 14.77
C GLU A 39 16.45 28.73 14.28
N SER A 40 16.24 29.86 14.94
CA SER A 40 16.87 31.16 14.61
C SER A 40 18.40 31.16 14.75
N ASN A 41 18.98 30.10 15.33
CA ASN A 41 20.42 29.94 15.53
C ASN A 41 21.12 29.26 14.33
N GLY A 42 20.42 29.05 13.22
CA GLY A 42 20.95 28.41 12.01
C GLY A 42 20.87 26.88 12.04
N SER A 43 20.37 26.27 13.12
CA SER A 43 20.04 24.86 13.20
C SER A 43 18.65 24.62 12.60
N SER A 44 18.60 23.77 11.57
CA SER A 44 17.34 23.23 11.05
C SER A 44 17.27 21.75 11.38
N SER A 45 16.14 21.32 11.90
CA SER A 45 15.86 19.92 12.22
C SER A 45 14.61 19.48 11.47
N PHE A 46 14.79 18.49 10.61
CA PHE A 46 13.72 17.85 9.86
C PHE A 46 13.60 16.42 10.35
N GLY A 47 12.42 16.04 10.84
CA GLY A 47 12.20 14.72 11.40
C GLY A 47 10.77 14.25 11.21
N ILE A 48 10.51 13.00 11.54
CA ILE A 48 9.19 12.39 11.41
C ILE A 48 8.79 11.93 12.80
N ASN A 49 7.70 12.46 13.34
CA ASN A 49 7.29 12.23 14.72
C ASN A 49 6.10 11.27 14.79
N ILE A 50 6.35 9.97 14.64
CA ILE A 50 5.31 8.94 14.71
C ILE A 50 5.26 8.33 16.11
N ILE A 51 4.41 8.87 16.99
CA ILE A 51 4.29 8.43 18.39
C ILE A 51 2.87 7.91 18.67
N GLY A 52 2.79 6.79 19.38
CA GLY A 52 1.52 6.25 19.88
C GLY A 52 0.65 5.63 18.78
N SER A 53 -0.63 6.00 18.73
CA SER A 53 -1.64 5.36 17.88
C SER A 53 -1.35 5.45 16.38
N SER A 54 -0.64 6.48 15.92
CA SER A 54 -0.23 6.65 14.52
C SER A 54 0.83 5.63 14.10
N MET A 55 1.65 5.14 15.02
CA MET A 55 2.62 4.07 14.76
C MET A 55 1.91 2.74 14.52
N THR A 56 0.91 2.42 15.35
CA THR A 56 0.05 1.23 15.19
C THR A 56 -0.72 1.27 13.86
N LEU A 57 -1.28 2.42 13.51
CA LEU A 57 -2.02 2.60 12.26
C LEU A 57 -1.11 2.41 11.04
N LEU A 58 0.11 2.95 11.06
CA LEU A 58 1.11 2.76 10.00
C LEU A 58 1.48 1.28 9.83
N SER A 59 1.66 0.54 10.94
CA SER A 59 1.93 -0.90 10.88
C SER A 59 0.77 -1.68 10.26
N ILE A 60 -0.48 -1.36 10.60
CA ILE A 60 -1.66 -2.00 10.02
C ILE A 60 -1.77 -1.71 8.52
N LEU A 61 -1.56 -0.46 8.10
CA LEU A 61 -1.54 -0.06 6.70
C LEU A 61 -0.50 -0.85 5.89
N ILE A 62 0.72 -0.99 6.42
CA ILE A 62 1.79 -1.79 5.78
C ILE A 62 1.38 -3.25 5.64
N LEU A 63 0.80 -3.87 6.68
CA LEU A 63 0.32 -5.24 6.61
C LEU A 63 -0.76 -5.43 5.55
N ILE A 64 -1.71 -4.49 5.45
CA ILE A 64 -2.74 -4.51 4.41
C ILE A 64 -2.13 -4.46 3.00
N VAL A 65 -1.12 -3.60 2.78
CA VAL A 65 -0.42 -3.51 1.49
C VAL A 65 0.29 -4.82 1.14
N ILE A 66 0.98 -5.43 2.10
CA ILE A 66 1.68 -6.72 1.89
C ILE A 66 0.68 -7.81 1.54
N VAL A 67 -0.42 -7.93 2.30
CA VAL A 67 -1.48 -8.91 2.03
C VAL A 67 -2.09 -8.66 0.64
N CYS A 68 -2.33 -7.40 0.26
CA CYS A 68 -2.80 -7.07 -1.08
C CYS A 68 -1.85 -7.51 -2.18
N ALA A 69 -0.55 -7.28 -2.00
CA ALA A 69 0.48 -7.68 -2.96
C ALA A 69 0.55 -9.21 -3.10
N VAL A 70 0.51 -9.94 -1.99
CA VAL A 70 0.52 -11.42 -1.97
C VAL A 70 -0.72 -11.97 -2.66
N PHE A 71 -1.92 -11.47 -2.36
CA PHE A 71 -3.15 -11.90 -3.02
C PHE A 71 -3.13 -11.62 -4.53
N SER A 72 -2.66 -10.44 -4.93
CA SER A 72 -2.55 -10.08 -6.35
C SER A 72 -1.55 -11.00 -7.09
N PHE A 73 -0.46 -11.39 -6.42
CA PHE A 73 0.52 -12.35 -6.95
C PHE A 73 -0.07 -13.77 -7.07
N VAL A 74 -0.75 -14.27 -6.03
CA VAL A 74 -1.38 -15.60 -6.04
C VAL A 74 -2.46 -15.70 -7.13
N LEU A 75 -3.29 -14.67 -7.30
CA LEU A 75 -4.26 -14.59 -8.39
C LEU A 75 -3.59 -14.62 -9.77
N LYS A 76 -2.44 -13.95 -9.91
CA LYS A 76 -1.64 -13.95 -11.15
C LYS A 76 -1.00 -15.32 -11.43
N LEU A 77 -0.55 -16.04 -10.40
CA LEU A 77 0.01 -17.38 -10.49
C LEU A 77 -1.05 -18.41 -10.92
N LYS A 78 -2.24 -18.37 -10.30
CA LYS A 78 -3.36 -19.25 -10.68
C LYS A 78 -3.76 -19.10 -12.14
N LYS A 79 -3.81 -17.85 -12.63
CA LYS A 79 -4.06 -17.55 -14.05
C LYS A 79 -3.00 -18.14 -14.98
N ASN A 80 -1.72 -18.15 -14.57
CA ASN A 80 -0.63 -18.71 -15.39
C ASN A 80 -0.71 -20.24 -15.51
N ILE A 81 -1.06 -20.91 -14.41
CA ILE A 81 -1.23 -22.37 -14.36
C ILE A 81 -2.44 -22.80 -15.21
N GLU A 82 -3.55 -22.06 -15.14
CA GLU A 82 -4.75 -22.35 -15.95
C GLU A 82 -4.49 -22.14 -17.45
N LYS A 83 -3.66 -21.16 -17.83
CA LYS A 83 -3.28 -20.90 -19.22
C LYS A 83 -2.40 -21.99 -19.86
N HIS A 84 -1.60 -22.70 -19.06
CA HIS A 84 -0.73 -23.78 -19.53
C HIS A 84 -1.40 -25.16 -19.60
N ARG A 85 -2.66 -25.28 -19.18
CA ARG A 85 -3.41 -26.53 -19.16
C ARG A 85 -4.37 -26.70 -20.35
N TYR A 86 -4.37 -25.76 -21.30
CA TYR A 86 -5.14 -25.78 -22.55
C TYR A 86 -4.21 -25.65 -23.75
#